data_AF-A0A357C6M3-F1
#
_entry.id   AF-A0A357C6M3-F1
#
_cell.length_a   1.000
_cell.length_b   1.000
_cell.length_c   1.000
_cell.angle_alpha   90.00
_cell.angle_beta   90.00
_cell.angle_gamma   90.00
#
_symmetry.space_group_name_H-M   'P 1'
#
loop_
_entity.id
_entity.type
_entity.pdbx_description
1 polymer ?
#
loop_
_entity_poly.entity_id
_entity_poly.type
_entity_poly.pdbx_seq_one_letter_code
_entity_poly.pdbx_strand_id
1 'polypeptide(L)' 'MTAEPKIKVLIVDDSAYSRQTIKKMLETDPNIEVIGIASDGIEAMAKTLRLKPDL' A
#
# COMPACT_ATOMS: atom_id res chain seq x y z
N MET A 1 -0.33 13.28 -23.64
CA MET A 1 -1.20 12.44 -22.80
C MET A 1 -0.48 12.25 -21.48
N THR A 2 -0.89 12.95 -20.42
CA THR A 2 -0.33 12.77 -19.08
C THR A 2 -1.09 11.62 -18.43
N ALA A 3 -0.40 10.56 -18.02
CA ALA A 3 -1.00 9.54 -17.17
C ALA A 3 -1.46 10.21 -15.87
N GLU A 4 -2.68 9.92 -15.42
CA GLU A 4 -3.16 10.40 -14.12
C GLU A 4 -2.26 9.84 -13.00
N PRO A 5 -1.96 10.65 -11.95
CA PRO A 5 -1.13 10.18 -10.86
C PRO A 5 -1.81 9.02 -10.13
N LYS A 6 -1.06 7.93 -9.91
CA LYS A 6 -1.55 6.76 -9.18
C LYS A 6 -1.77 7.08 -7.71
N ILE A 7 -2.78 6.45 -7.10
CA ILE A 7 -3.00 6.46 -5.66
C ILE A 7 -1.97 5.53 -5.02
N LYS A 8 -1.09 6.07 -4.17
CA LYS A 8 -0.07 5.30 -3.48
C LYS A 8 -0.62 4.72 -2.18
N VAL A 9 -0.59 3.40 -2.03
CA VAL A 9 -1.21 2.69 -0.91
C VAL A 9 -0.18 2.01 -0.01
N LEU A 10 -0.35 2.12 1.31
CA LEU A 10 0.36 1.33 2.32
C LEU A 10 -0.60 0.32 2.96
N ILE A 11 -0.35 -0.98 2.76
CA ILE A 11 -1.21 -2.03 3.34
C ILE A 11 -0.74 -2.36 4.76
N VAL A 12 -1.64 -2.32 5.75
CA VAL A 12 -1.35 -2.65 7.14
C VAL A 12 -2.31 -3.73 7.62
N ASP A 13 -1.78 -4.89 8.03
CA ASP A 13 -2.57 -6.03 8.52
C ASP A 13 -1.65 -7.01 9.26
N ASP A 14 -2.11 -7.68 10.31
CA ASP A 14 -1.29 -8.61 11.11
C ASP A 14 -1.11 -9.99 10.44
N SER A 15 -2.00 -10.37 9.53
CA SER A 15 -1.93 -11.61 8.74
C SER A 15 -1.12 -11.43 7.45
N ALA A 16 -0.04 -12.21 7.32
CA ALA A 16 0.76 -12.24 6.09
C ALA A 16 -0.07 -12.67 4.86
N TYR A 17 -1.02 -13.59 5.05
CA TYR A 17 -1.91 -14.04 3.97
C TYR A 17 -2.84 -12.93 3.50
N SER A 18 -3.44 -12.19 4.43
CA SER A 18 -4.31 -11.05 4.12
C SER A 18 -3.54 -9.97 3.35
N ARG A 19 -2.35 -9.58 3.82
CA ARG A 19 -1.50 -8.59 3.12
C ARG A 19 -1.21 -8.98 1.68
N GLN A 20 -0.83 -10.24 1.43
CA GLN A 20 -0.53 -10.72 0.08
C GLN A 20 -1.78 -10.78 -0.80
N THR A 21 -2.93 -11.14 -0.23
CA THR A 21 -4.20 -11.20 -0.96
C THR A 21 -4.65 -9.80 -1.38
N ILE A 22 -4.67 -8.85 -0.43
CA ILE A 22 -5.04 -7.44 -0.68
C ILE A 22 -4.09 -6.81 -1.70
N LYS A 23 -2.78 -7.03 -1.55
CA LYS A 23 -1.78 -6.53 -2.50
C LYS A 23 -2.10 -6.97 -3.93
N LYS A 24 -2.30 -8.28 -4.15
CA LYS A 24 -2.62 -8.83 -5.47
C LYS A 24 -3.90 -8.23 -6.04
N MET A 25 -4.93 -8.01 -5.21
CA MET A 25 -6.18 -7.38 -5.64
C MET A 25 -5.95 -5.93 -6.08
N LEU A 26 -5.24 -5.13 -5.27
CA LEU A 26 -4.95 -3.73 -5.57
C LEU A 26 -4.05 -3.56 -6.81
N GLU A 27 -3.07 -4.45 -7.02
CA GLU A 27 -2.19 -4.42 -8.19
C GLU A 27 -2.91 -4.72 -9.52
N THR A 28 -4.17 -5.16 -9.49
CA THR A 28 -4.98 -5.29 -10.72
C THR A 28 -5.53 -3.96 -11.24
N ASP A 29 -5.59 -2.94 -10.39
CA ASP A 29 -6.05 -1.61 -10.78
C ASP A 29 -4.85 -0.77 -11.26
N PRO A 30 -4.83 -0.32 -12.54
CA PRO A 30 -3.71 0.46 -13.07
C PRO A 30 -3.54 1.83 -12.38
N ASN A 31 -4.56 2.32 -11.68
CA ASN A 31 -4.55 3.61 -10.98
C ASN A 31 -4.00 3.50 -9.54
N ILE A 32 -3.69 2.29 -9.07
CA ILE A 32 -3.18 2.05 -7.72
C ILE A 32 -1.71 1.62 -7.79
N GLU A 33 -0.92 2.08 -6.82
CA GLU A 33 0.45 1.66 -6.60
C GLU A 33 0.64 1.29 -5.13
N VAL A 34 0.91 0.01 -4.85
CA VAL A 34 1.23 -0.43 -3.48
C VAL A 34 2.69 -0.08 -3.18
N ILE A 35 2.90 1.02 -2.44
CA ILE A 35 4.25 1.53 -2.14
C ILE A 35 4.86 0.90 -0.89
N GLY A 36 4.08 0.14 -0.12
CA GLY A 36 4.56 -0.56 1.05
C GLY A 36 3.55 -1.51 1.67
N ILE A 37 4.05 -2.35 2.58
CA ILE A 37 3.25 -3.23 3.44
C ILE A 37 3.77 -3.10 4.87
N ALA A 38 2.94 -3.28 5.89
CA ALA A 38 3.36 -3.33 7.29
C ALA A 38 2.60 -4.44 8.04
N SER A 39 3.27 -5.13 8.96
CA SER A 39 2.66 -6.19 9.79
C SER A 39 2.03 -5.71 11.09
N ASP A 40 2.29 -4.47 11.48
CA ASP A 40 1.80 -3.89 12.73
C ASP A 40 1.78 -2.35 12.67
N GLY A 41 1.24 -1.73 13.72
CA GLY A 41 1.10 -0.29 13.81
C GLY A 41 2.42 0.48 13.95
N ILE A 42 3.46 -0.11 14.57
CA ILE A 42 4.75 0.55 14.74
C ILE A 42 5.46 0.65 13.38
N GLU A 43 5.48 -0.45 12.64
CA GLU A 43 6.01 -0.48 11.28
C GLU A 43 5.19 0.41 10.35
N ALA A 44 3.86 0.39 10.47
CA ALA A 44 2.97 1.23 9.68
C ALA A 44 3.27 2.72 9.90
N MET A 45 3.35 3.17 11.16
CA MET A 45 3.67 4.57 11.48
C MET A 45 5.01 5.00 10.88
N ALA A 46 6.06 4.18 11.05
CA ALA A 46 7.38 4.46 10.48
C ALA A 46 7.35 4.52 8.94
N LYS A 47 6.57 3.66 8.30
CA LYS A 47 6.41 3.61 6.84
C LYS A 47 5.56 4.77 6.32
N THR A 48 4.48 5.16 6.98
CA THR A 48 3.65 6.30 6.60
C THR A 48 4.47 7.58 6.55
N LEU A 49 5.28 7.84 7.59
CA LEU A 49 6.14 9.03 7.65
C LEU A 49 7.20 9.05 6.53
N ARG A 50 7.76 7.89 6.19
CA ARG A 50 8.81 7.75 5.17
C ARG A 50 8.26 7.79 3.75
N LEU A 51 7.16 7.06 3.50
CA LEU A 51 6.64 6.76 2.17
C LEU A 51 5.55 7.75 1.72
N LYS A 52 4.90 8.43 2.66
CA LYS A 52 3.79 9.38 2.39
C LYS A 52 2.74 8.77 1.44
N PRO A 53 2.11 7.64 1.84
CA PRO A 53 1.00 7.08 1.08
C PRO A 53 -0.17 8.08 1.05
N ASP A 54 -0.98 7.98 0.01
CA ASP A 54 -2.24 8.72 -0.09
C ASP A 54 -3.36 7.99 0.67
N LEU A 55 -3.20 6.66 0.83
CA LEU A 55 -4.06 5.77 1.61
C LEU A 55 -3.27 4.74 2.42
#